data_AF-A0AAN0RUB3-F1
#
_entry.id   AF-A0AAN0RUB3-F1
#
_cell.length_a   1.000
_cell.length_b   1.000
_cell.length_c   1.000
_cell.angle_alpha   90.00
_cell.angle_beta   90.00
_cell.angle_gamma   90.00
#
_symmetry.space_group_name_H-M   'P 1'
#
loop_
_entity.id
_entity.type
_entity.pdbx_description
1 polymer ?
#
loop_
_entity_poly.entity_id
_entity_poly.type
_entity_poly.pdbx_seq_one_letter_code
_entity_poly.pdbx_strand_id
1 'polypeptide(L)'
;MNDDQLLRYSRHILVDEIGIEAQQRFLDAHAIVVGAGGLGSPAAMYLAASGVGTITLVDADTVDLTNLQRQILHATASVGHSKVESGRDTLARLNPEVTVHAVAARVDDAWLGEHVPRASVVLDCTDNFATRHAINRACVAHGVPLVSGAALRFDGQISTFDFRDAAAPCYACVFPEDQPFEEVACATMGVFAPTVGIIGAMQAAEALRVIGAIGTTLNGRLMMLDSLRMEWTTMKIARQADCPVCGGRH
;
A
#
# COMPACT_ATOMS: atom_id res chain seq x y z
N MET A 1 -9.03 -4.22 23.04
CA MET A 1 -10.08 -3.23 22.69
C MET A 1 -10.78 -2.70 23.94
N ASN A 2 -11.11 -1.41 23.97
CA ASN A 2 -12.02 -0.79 24.96
C ASN A 2 -13.46 -0.67 24.39
N ASP A 3 -14.41 -0.19 25.20
CA ASP A 3 -15.83 -0.07 24.81
C ASP A 3 -16.05 0.84 23.59
N ASP A 4 -15.33 1.96 23.52
CA ASP A 4 -15.41 2.89 22.39
C ASP A 4 -14.92 2.24 21.08
N GLN A 5 -13.85 1.44 21.15
CA GLN A 5 -13.32 0.66 20.03
C GLN A 5 -14.30 -0.43 19.59
N LEU A 6 -14.93 -1.13 20.53
CA LEU A 6 -15.95 -2.13 20.21
C LEU A 6 -17.14 -1.50 19.49
N LEU A 7 -17.56 -0.29 19.90
CA LEU A 7 -18.62 0.46 19.22
C LEU A 7 -18.18 0.91 17.81
N ARG A 8 -17.00 1.52 17.70
CA ARG A 8 -16.44 2.05 16.45
C ARG A 8 -16.28 0.97 15.38
N TYR A 9 -15.72 -0.17 15.76
CA TYR A 9 -15.43 -1.27 14.83
C TYR A 9 -16.54 -2.33 14.82
N SER A 10 -17.69 -2.07 15.43
CA SER A 10 -18.80 -3.02 15.52
C SER A 10 -19.21 -3.62 14.18
N ARG A 11 -19.17 -2.82 13.09
CA ARG A 11 -19.50 -3.30 11.74
C ARG A 11 -18.45 -4.22 11.12
N HIS A 12 -17.18 -4.08 11.51
CA HIS A 12 -16.13 -5.03 11.15
C HIS A 12 -16.21 -6.30 11.98
N ILE A 13 -16.39 -6.15 13.29
CA ILE A 13 -16.45 -7.28 14.24
C ILE A 13 -17.62 -8.23 13.92
N LEU A 14 -18.72 -7.71 13.38
CA LEU A 14 -19.88 -8.51 12.96
C LEU A 14 -19.65 -9.33 11.68
N VAL A 15 -18.55 -9.13 10.96
CA VAL A 15 -18.16 -9.96 9.82
C VAL A 15 -17.42 -11.18 10.36
N ASP A 16 -17.96 -12.38 10.15
CA ASP A 16 -17.45 -13.64 10.72
C ASP A 16 -15.96 -13.87 10.43
N GLU A 17 -15.50 -13.51 9.23
CA GLU A 17 -14.09 -13.66 8.85
C GLU A 17 -13.15 -12.64 9.52
N ILE A 18 -13.68 -11.54 10.08
CA ILE A 18 -12.90 -10.54 10.82
C ILE A 18 -12.99 -10.83 12.32
N GLY A 19 -14.20 -10.81 12.88
CA GLY A 19 -14.43 -11.03 14.30
C GLY A 19 -13.65 -10.05 15.20
N ILE A 20 -13.54 -10.44 16.47
CA ILE A 20 -12.76 -9.67 17.47
C ILE A 20 -11.27 -9.88 17.24
N GLU A 21 -10.87 -11.09 16.83
CA GLU A 21 -9.47 -11.48 16.69
C GLU A 21 -8.75 -10.70 15.58
N ALA A 22 -9.31 -10.63 14.37
CA ALA A 22 -8.65 -9.89 13.30
C ALA A 22 -8.69 -8.38 13.56
N GLN A 23 -9.77 -7.86 14.16
CA GLN A 23 -9.83 -6.45 14.54
C GLN A 23 -8.75 -6.10 15.59
N GLN A 24 -8.49 -6.98 16.55
CA GLN A 24 -7.38 -6.79 17.49
C GLN A 24 -6.03 -6.81 16.78
N ARG A 25 -5.82 -7.70 15.80
CA ARG A 25 -4.60 -7.68 14.96
C ARG A 25 -4.44 -6.39 14.18
N PHE A 26 -5.52 -5.78 13.70
CA PHE A 26 -5.45 -4.46 13.05
C PHE A 26 -4.94 -3.41 14.03
N LEU A 27 -5.50 -3.37 15.24
CA LEU A 27 -5.10 -2.42 16.29
C LEU A 27 -3.64 -2.59 16.73
N ASP A 28 -3.11 -3.80 16.70
CA ASP A 28 -1.73 -4.09 17.08
C ASP A 28 -0.73 -3.91 15.92
N ALA A 29 -1.23 -3.70 14.69
CA ALA A 29 -0.40 -3.66 13.49
C ALA A 29 0.23 -2.29 13.20
N HIS A 30 1.36 -2.36 12.50
CA HIS A 30 2.05 -1.21 11.92
C HIS A 30 2.11 -1.33 10.40
N ALA A 31 1.48 -0.40 9.69
CA ALA A 31 1.56 -0.30 8.24
C ALA A 31 2.50 0.83 7.81
N ILE A 32 3.42 0.56 6.88
CA ILE A 32 4.19 1.61 6.20
C ILE A 32 3.55 1.86 4.83
N VAL A 33 3.10 3.08 4.57
CA VAL A 33 2.54 3.51 3.28
C VAL A 33 3.55 4.44 2.61
N VAL A 34 4.19 3.96 1.54
CA VAL A 34 5.17 4.74 0.78
C VAL A 34 4.48 5.39 -0.41
N GLY A 35 4.38 6.72 -0.37
CA GLY A 35 3.60 7.56 -1.28
C GLY A 35 2.27 7.95 -0.66
N ALA A 36 2.03 9.26 -0.50
CA ALA A 36 0.77 9.85 -0.04
C ALA A 36 -0.10 10.36 -1.23
N GLY A 37 0.18 9.87 -2.43
CA GLY A 37 -0.48 10.27 -3.68
C GLY A 37 -1.85 9.63 -3.92
N GLY A 38 -2.18 9.41 -5.20
CA GLY A 38 -3.52 8.94 -5.59
C GLY A 38 -3.87 7.52 -5.12
N LEU A 39 -2.85 6.66 -5.02
CA LEU A 39 -2.97 5.31 -4.45
C LEU A 39 -2.93 5.33 -2.93
N GLY A 40 -1.95 6.05 -2.36
CA GLY A 40 -1.73 6.12 -0.92
C GLY A 40 -2.84 6.82 -0.16
N SER A 41 -3.53 7.78 -0.81
CA SER A 41 -4.66 8.50 -0.23
C SER A 41 -5.78 7.58 0.26
N PRO A 42 -6.49 6.84 -0.62
CA PRO A 42 -7.52 5.90 -0.19
C PRO A 42 -6.93 4.77 0.67
N ALA A 43 -5.71 4.30 0.40
CA ALA A 43 -5.09 3.23 1.17
C ALA A 43 -4.95 3.62 2.65
N ALA A 44 -4.33 4.76 2.94
CA ALA A 44 -4.13 5.25 4.31
C ALA A 44 -5.46 5.57 5.00
N MET A 45 -6.43 6.15 4.27
CA MET A 45 -7.76 6.45 4.82
C MET A 45 -8.49 5.17 5.26
N TYR A 46 -8.51 4.12 4.43
CA TYR A 46 -9.17 2.86 4.79
C TYR A 46 -8.43 2.09 5.89
N LEU A 47 -7.09 2.11 5.90
CA LEU A 47 -6.32 1.54 7.00
C LEU A 47 -6.63 2.24 8.33
N ALA A 48 -6.67 3.58 8.34
CA ALA A 48 -7.00 4.35 9.54
C ALA A 48 -8.46 4.12 9.98
N ALA A 49 -9.41 4.15 9.04
CA ALA A 49 -10.83 3.88 9.34
C ALA A 49 -11.04 2.46 9.89
N SER A 50 -10.25 1.49 9.45
CA SER A 50 -10.30 0.09 9.90
C SER A 50 -9.58 -0.14 11.23
N GLY A 51 -8.91 0.88 11.78
CA GLY A 51 -8.24 0.80 13.06
C GLY A 51 -6.86 0.15 13.01
N VAL A 52 -6.11 0.29 11.92
CA VAL A 52 -4.69 -0.08 11.93
C VAL A 52 -3.96 0.80 12.94
N GLY A 53 -3.37 0.21 13.98
CA GLY A 53 -2.92 0.95 15.16
C GLY A 53 -1.85 2.00 14.87
N THR A 54 -0.88 1.66 14.03
CA THR A 54 0.19 2.59 13.61
C THR A 54 0.29 2.66 12.09
N ILE A 55 0.35 3.87 11.55
CA ILE A 55 0.59 4.13 10.13
C ILE A 55 1.80 5.05 9.99
N THR A 56 2.86 4.59 9.32
CA THR A 56 3.93 5.47 8.85
C THR A 56 3.62 5.88 7.42
N LEU A 57 3.36 7.16 7.22
CA LEU A 57 3.10 7.75 5.91
C LEU A 57 4.38 8.43 5.42
N VAL A 58 4.90 8.00 4.28
CA VAL A 58 6.17 8.49 3.72
C VAL A 58 5.95 9.13 2.37
N ASP A 59 6.30 10.40 2.21
CA ASP A 59 6.24 11.13 0.95
C ASP A 59 7.11 12.39 1.07
N ALA A 60 7.91 12.69 0.05
CA ALA A 60 8.80 13.84 0.07
C ALA A 60 8.14 15.13 -0.45
N ASP A 61 6.98 15.02 -1.09
CA ASP A 61 6.39 16.12 -1.83
C ASP A 61 5.46 16.98 -0.96
N THR A 62 5.13 18.15 -1.51
CA THR A 62 4.06 19.02 -1.03
C THR A 62 2.78 18.80 -1.83
N VAL A 63 1.64 19.14 -1.23
CA VAL A 63 0.34 19.11 -1.92
C VAL A 63 0.31 20.18 -3.02
N ASP A 64 -0.04 19.77 -4.23
CA ASP A 64 -0.21 20.66 -5.39
C ASP A 64 -1.67 20.69 -5.86
N LEU A 65 -2.12 21.81 -6.44
CA LEU A 65 -3.50 21.94 -6.92
C LEU A 65 -3.86 20.86 -7.96
N THR A 66 -2.93 20.53 -8.87
CA THR A 66 -3.12 19.51 -9.92
C THR A 66 -3.28 18.09 -9.37
N ASN A 67 -2.90 17.89 -8.11
CA ASN A 67 -2.97 16.60 -7.44
C ASN A 67 -4.36 16.31 -6.88
N LEU A 68 -5.13 17.35 -6.55
CA LEU A 68 -6.40 17.24 -5.81
C LEU A 68 -7.51 16.50 -6.56
N GLN A 69 -7.41 16.36 -7.89
CA GLN A 69 -8.38 15.57 -8.67
C GLN A 69 -8.40 14.10 -8.27
N ARG A 70 -7.30 13.56 -7.69
CA ARG A 70 -7.16 12.15 -7.32
C ARG A 70 -6.58 11.86 -5.93
N GLN A 71 -6.00 12.86 -5.25
CA GLN A 71 -5.37 12.69 -3.94
C GLN A 71 -6.32 13.11 -2.82
N ILE A 72 -7.33 12.27 -2.57
CA ILE A 72 -8.47 12.56 -1.68
C ILE A 72 -8.10 12.66 -0.19
N LEU A 73 -6.86 12.33 0.18
CA LEU A 73 -6.33 12.54 1.53
C LEU A 73 -6.06 14.03 1.82
N HIS A 74 -5.93 14.83 0.76
CA HIS A 74 -5.62 16.26 0.82
C HIS A 74 -6.81 17.11 0.41
N ALA A 75 -6.80 18.37 0.84
CA ALA A 75 -7.82 19.35 0.51
C ALA A 75 -7.19 20.62 -0.08
N THR A 76 -8.00 21.47 -0.72
CA THR A 76 -7.55 22.76 -1.29
C THR A 76 -6.83 23.63 -0.27
N ALA A 77 -7.28 23.61 0.99
CA ALA A 77 -6.64 24.38 2.07
C ALA A 77 -5.22 23.90 2.45
N SER A 78 -4.82 22.70 2.00
CA SER A 78 -3.50 22.12 2.26
C SER A 78 -2.49 22.31 1.13
N VAL A 79 -2.86 22.99 0.03
CA VAL A 79 -1.93 23.26 -1.08
C VAL A 79 -0.69 24.01 -0.56
N GLY A 80 0.49 23.54 -0.93
CA GLY A 80 1.79 24.03 -0.45
C GLY A 80 2.27 23.41 0.86
N HIS A 81 1.44 22.66 1.59
CA HIS A 81 1.87 21.94 2.79
C HIS A 81 2.50 20.59 2.42
N SER A 82 3.34 20.04 3.31
CA SER A 82 3.83 18.67 3.16
C SER A 82 2.68 17.67 3.05
N LYS A 83 2.75 16.74 2.08
CA LYS A 83 1.72 15.72 1.90
C LYS A 83 1.56 14.84 3.14
N VAL A 84 2.66 14.44 3.77
CA VAL A 84 2.61 13.57 4.95
C VAL A 84 1.98 14.26 6.17
N GLU A 85 2.23 15.55 6.35
CA GLU A 85 1.61 16.35 7.42
C GLU A 85 0.11 16.56 7.15
N SER A 86 -0.25 16.95 5.92
CA SER A 86 -1.65 17.06 5.48
C SER A 86 -2.40 15.75 5.66
N GLY A 87 -1.75 14.64 5.29
CA GLY A 87 -2.28 13.30 5.46
C GLY A 87 -2.47 12.92 6.93
N ARG A 88 -1.47 13.13 7.78
CA ARG A 88 -1.57 12.89 9.23
C ARG A 88 -2.77 13.62 9.82
N ASP A 89 -2.93 14.90 9.49
CA ASP A 89 -4.02 15.71 10.03
C ASP A 89 -5.40 15.19 9.57
N THR A 90 -5.51 14.75 8.31
CA THR A 90 -6.74 14.11 7.80
C THR A 90 -7.03 12.79 8.50
N LEU A 91 -6.03 11.92 8.67
CA LEU A 91 -6.20 10.63 9.33
C LEU A 91 -6.54 10.81 10.82
N ALA A 92 -5.94 11.78 11.51
CA ALA A 92 -6.26 12.08 12.90
C ALA A 92 -7.71 12.57 13.09
N ARG A 93 -8.26 13.32 12.12
CA ARG A 93 -9.69 13.69 12.12
C ARG A 93 -10.61 12.49 11.86
N LEU A 94 -10.17 11.56 11.02
CA LEU A 94 -10.93 10.36 10.66
C LEU A 94 -10.94 9.34 11.81
N ASN A 95 -9.77 9.04 12.36
CA ASN A 95 -9.57 8.13 13.46
C ASN A 95 -8.46 8.63 14.42
N PRO A 96 -8.82 9.34 15.51
CA PRO A 96 -7.84 9.90 16.44
C PRO A 96 -7.13 8.84 17.30
N GLU A 97 -7.56 7.59 17.26
CA GLU A 97 -6.91 6.49 18.00
C GLU A 97 -5.73 5.88 17.24
N VAL A 98 -5.62 6.16 15.93
CA VAL A 98 -4.53 5.68 15.09
C VAL A 98 -3.31 6.58 15.28
N THR A 99 -2.15 5.96 15.58
CA THR A 99 -0.88 6.67 15.63
C THR A 99 -0.35 6.84 14.21
N VAL A 100 -0.16 8.09 13.78
CA VAL A 100 0.35 8.37 12.43
C VAL A 100 1.72 9.06 12.50
N HIS A 101 2.73 8.40 11.94
CA HIS A 101 4.07 8.96 11.77
C HIS A 101 4.21 9.55 10.37
N ALA A 102 4.35 10.88 10.29
CA ALA A 102 4.59 11.59 9.05
C ALA A 102 6.09 11.68 8.76
N VAL A 103 6.53 11.14 7.62
CA VAL A 103 7.95 11.11 7.22
C VAL A 103 8.12 11.81 5.89
N ALA A 104 8.59 13.06 5.96
CA ALA A 104 8.79 13.92 4.79
C ALA A 104 10.13 13.60 4.08
N ALA A 105 10.27 12.40 3.52
CA ALA A 105 11.51 11.93 2.92
C ALA A 105 11.26 11.05 1.69
N ARG A 106 12.26 10.98 0.80
CA ARG A 106 12.36 9.90 -0.19
C ARG A 106 13.01 8.72 0.52
N VAL A 107 12.38 7.55 0.44
CA VAL A 107 12.96 6.33 1.03
C VAL A 107 14.19 5.91 0.24
N ASP A 108 15.24 5.52 0.96
CA ASP A 108 16.42 4.87 0.42
C ASP A 108 16.61 3.50 1.09
N ASP A 109 17.61 2.73 0.64
CA ASP A 109 17.86 1.39 1.17
C ASP A 109 18.18 1.41 2.68
N ALA A 110 18.81 2.49 3.19
CA ALA A 110 19.14 2.62 4.60
C ALA A 110 17.89 2.83 5.46
N TRP A 111 17.03 3.77 5.06
CA TRP A 111 15.76 4.02 5.72
C TRP A 111 14.87 2.78 5.69
N LEU A 112 14.76 2.12 4.54
CA LEU A 112 13.97 0.90 4.39
C LEU A 112 14.51 -0.22 5.28
N GLY A 113 15.83 -0.44 5.31
CA GLY A 113 16.46 -1.46 6.15
C GLY A 113 16.24 -1.24 7.65
N GLU A 114 16.13 0.02 8.10
CA GLU A 114 15.83 0.33 9.50
C GLU A 114 14.35 0.13 9.86
N HIS A 115 13.43 0.51 8.97
CA HIS A 115 12.00 0.64 9.31
C HIS A 115 11.16 -0.56 8.90
N VAL A 116 11.45 -1.18 7.75
CA VAL A 116 10.69 -2.34 7.24
C VAL A 116 10.63 -3.49 8.27
N PRO A 117 11.70 -3.89 8.98
CA PRO A 117 11.66 -5.03 9.92
C PRO A 117 10.61 -4.92 11.03
N ARG A 118 10.11 -3.72 11.33
CA ARG A 118 9.15 -3.44 12.41
C ARG A 118 7.71 -3.39 11.91
N ALA A 119 7.50 -3.38 10.59
CA ALA A 119 6.18 -3.27 10.00
C ALA A 119 5.49 -4.63 9.92
N SER A 120 4.17 -4.62 10.10
CA SER A 120 3.31 -5.77 9.81
C SER A 120 3.06 -5.94 8.31
N VAL A 121 3.06 -4.82 7.56
CA VAL A 121 2.88 -4.78 6.10
C VAL A 121 3.43 -3.47 5.54
N VAL A 122 3.97 -3.52 4.32
CA VAL A 122 4.36 -2.33 3.54
C VAL A 122 3.43 -2.20 2.33
N LEU A 123 2.95 -0.99 2.07
CA LEU A 123 2.19 -0.64 0.89
C LEU A 123 3.05 0.24 -0.01
N ASP A 124 3.34 -0.27 -1.21
CA ASP A 124 3.96 0.53 -2.27
C ASP A 124 2.87 1.26 -3.06
N CYS A 125 2.78 2.56 -2.80
CA CYS A 125 1.88 3.50 -3.46
C CYS A 125 2.64 4.54 -4.30
N THR A 126 3.87 4.20 -4.69
CA THR A 126 4.76 5.07 -5.46
C THR A 126 4.48 5.00 -6.96
N ASP A 127 5.10 5.84 -7.76
CA ASP A 127 4.91 5.91 -9.22
C ASP A 127 6.21 5.74 -10.02
N ASN A 128 7.31 5.35 -9.37
CA ASN A 128 8.62 5.18 -10.01
C ASN A 128 9.23 3.80 -9.72
N PHE A 129 9.79 3.16 -10.73
CA PHE A 129 10.28 1.77 -10.66
C PHE A 129 11.41 1.60 -9.65
N ALA A 130 12.35 2.55 -9.59
CA ALA A 130 13.50 2.47 -8.70
C ALA A 130 13.08 2.31 -7.22
N THR A 131 12.07 3.08 -6.78
CA THR A 131 11.56 2.98 -5.41
C THR A 131 10.81 1.67 -5.18
N ARG A 132 10.00 1.20 -6.15
CA ARG A 132 9.31 -0.09 -6.06
C ARG A 132 10.28 -1.25 -5.85
N HIS A 133 11.38 -1.24 -6.60
CA HIS A 133 12.44 -2.23 -6.47
C HIS A 133 13.18 -2.17 -5.13
N ALA A 134 13.51 -0.96 -4.65
CA ALA A 134 14.09 -0.78 -3.32
C ALA A 134 13.17 -1.31 -2.21
N ILE A 135 11.88 -0.95 -2.25
CA ILE A 135 10.87 -1.47 -1.30
C ILE A 135 10.82 -2.99 -1.37
N ASN A 136 10.74 -3.57 -2.58
CA ASN A 136 10.71 -5.01 -2.77
C ASN A 136 11.93 -5.69 -2.16
N ARG A 137 13.14 -5.20 -2.43
CA ARG A 137 14.37 -5.78 -1.86
C ARG A 137 14.36 -5.75 -0.34
N ALA A 138 13.96 -4.64 0.28
CA ALA A 138 13.88 -4.53 1.73
C ALA A 138 12.81 -5.46 2.34
N CYS A 139 11.62 -5.50 1.74
CA CYS A 139 10.53 -6.37 2.20
C CYS A 139 10.90 -7.85 2.07
N VAL A 140 11.54 -8.25 0.96
CA VAL A 140 12.15 -9.58 0.82
C VAL A 140 13.15 -9.75 1.96
N ALA A 141 14.20 -8.92 2.04
CA ALA A 141 15.28 -9.03 3.04
C ALA A 141 14.78 -9.28 4.48
N HIS A 142 13.66 -8.67 4.87
CA HIS A 142 13.12 -8.78 6.22
C HIS A 142 11.91 -9.70 6.38
N GLY A 143 11.42 -10.34 5.30
CA GLY A 143 10.28 -11.25 5.36
C GLY A 143 8.94 -10.56 5.62
N VAL A 144 8.84 -9.27 5.29
CA VAL A 144 7.67 -8.43 5.59
C VAL A 144 6.76 -8.36 4.37
N PRO A 145 5.46 -8.66 4.50
CA PRO A 145 4.54 -8.62 3.36
C PRO A 145 4.51 -7.25 2.66
N LEU A 146 4.44 -7.29 1.33
CA LEU A 146 4.35 -6.11 0.47
C LEU A 146 3.04 -6.15 -0.33
N VAL A 147 2.28 -5.05 -0.31
CA VAL A 147 1.13 -4.84 -1.19
C VAL A 147 1.47 -3.73 -2.18
N SER A 148 1.66 -4.09 -3.45
CA SER A 148 2.11 -3.18 -4.51
C SER A 148 0.97 -2.84 -5.45
N GLY A 149 0.70 -1.55 -5.61
CA GLY A 149 -0.30 -1.02 -6.54
C GLY A 149 0.31 -0.09 -7.58
N ALA A 150 -0.23 -0.09 -8.79
CA ALA A 150 0.13 0.83 -9.86
C ALA A 150 -1.11 1.21 -10.65
N ALA A 151 -1.11 2.41 -11.25
CA ALA A 151 -2.16 2.81 -12.19
C ALA A 151 -1.65 3.89 -13.14
N LEU A 152 -2.13 3.83 -14.39
CA LEU A 152 -1.76 4.75 -15.46
C LEU A 152 -2.94 4.83 -16.45
N ARG A 153 -3.35 6.03 -16.85
CA ARG A 153 -4.55 6.22 -17.70
C ARG A 153 -5.78 5.55 -17.08
N PHE A 154 -6.29 4.48 -17.70
CA PHE A 154 -7.42 3.67 -17.22
C PHE A 154 -6.98 2.29 -16.72
N ASP A 155 -5.69 1.99 -16.77
CA ASP A 155 -5.12 0.72 -16.36
C ASP A 155 -4.72 0.76 -14.90
N GLY A 156 -5.12 -0.25 -14.14
CA GLY A 156 -4.74 -0.45 -12.74
C GLY A 156 -4.15 -1.83 -12.52
N GLN A 157 -3.21 -1.97 -11.59
CA GLN A 157 -2.58 -3.23 -11.25
C GLN A 157 -2.38 -3.33 -9.75
N ILE A 158 -2.54 -4.54 -9.20
CA ILE A 158 -2.28 -4.83 -7.80
C ILE A 158 -1.82 -6.27 -7.62
N SER A 159 -0.86 -6.46 -6.71
CA SER A 159 -0.44 -7.75 -6.21
C SER A 159 -0.01 -7.66 -4.74
N THR A 160 -0.12 -8.79 -4.05
CA THR A 160 0.40 -8.97 -2.71
C THR A 160 1.58 -9.93 -2.81
N PHE A 161 2.68 -9.65 -2.12
CA PHE A 161 3.85 -10.51 -2.03
C PHE A 161 4.07 -10.82 -0.55
N ASP A 162 3.78 -12.05 -0.14
CA ASP A 162 3.84 -12.45 1.26
C ASP A 162 5.09 -13.31 1.52
N PHE A 163 6.19 -12.67 1.87
CA PHE A 163 7.49 -13.33 2.05
C PHE A 163 7.61 -14.20 3.30
N ARG A 164 6.53 -14.32 4.08
CA ARG A 164 6.40 -15.35 5.13
C ARG A 164 6.20 -16.74 4.51
N ASP A 165 5.70 -16.80 3.28
CA ASP A 165 5.68 -18.00 2.45
C ASP A 165 6.97 -18.08 1.60
N ALA A 166 7.76 -19.14 1.82
CA ALA A 166 9.00 -19.37 1.08
C ALA A 166 8.77 -19.58 -0.44
N ALA A 167 7.56 -19.98 -0.86
CA ALA A 167 7.20 -20.14 -2.27
C ALA A 167 6.75 -18.83 -2.93
N ALA A 168 6.57 -17.75 -2.17
CA ALA A 168 6.08 -16.49 -2.71
C ALA A 168 7.03 -15.90 -3.77
N PRO A 169 6.50 -15.43 -4.92
CA PRO A 169 7.28 -14.58 -5.82
C PRO A 169 7.56 -13.23 -5.14
N CYS A 170 8.52 -12.49 -5.69
CA CYS A 170 8.69 -11.08 -5.35
C CYS A 170 8.35 -10.19 -6.55
N TYR A 171 8.33 -8.88 -6.37
CA TYR A 171 8.06 -7.93 -7.45
C TYR A 171 9.00 -8.14 -8.64
N ALA A 172 10.29 -8.38 -8.37
CA ALA A 172 11.30 -8.64 -9.40
C ALA A 172 11.12 -9.97 -10.16
N CYS A 173 10.26 -10.89 -9.69
CA CYS A 173 9.88 -12.08 -10.47
C CYS A 173 8.88 -11.75 -11.59
N VAL A 174 8.17 -10.63 -11.48
CA VAL A 174 7.16 -10.16 -12.44
C VAL A 174 7.74 -9.08 -13.34
N PHE A 175 8.43 -8.13 -12.73
CA PHE A 175 9.03 -6.96 -13.38
C PHE A 175 10.54 -6.99 -13.09
N PRO A 176 11.37 -7.59 -13.95
CA PRO A 176 12.81 -7.67 -13.71
C PRO A 176 13.50 -6.30 -13.72
N GLU A 177 14.50 -6.10 -12.84
CA GLU A 177 15.23 -4.82 -12.71
C GLU A 177 16.06 -4.45 -13.95
N ASP A 178 16.46 -5.45 -14.75
CA ASP A 178 17.30 -5.32 -15.93
C ASP A 178 16.50 -5.05 -17.22
N GLN A 179 15.17 -5.08 -17.15
CA GLN A 179 14.33 -4.74 -18.29
C GLN A 179 14.13 -3.23 -18.38
N PRO A 180 14.37 -2.62 -19.57
CA PRO A 180 14.11 -1.20 -19.77
C PRO A 180 12.59 -0.98 -19.83
N PHE A 181 11.97 -0.75 -18.68
CA PHE A 181 10.63 -0.19 -18.66
C PHE A 181 10.73 1.30 -18.90
N GLU A 182 10.02 1.81 -19.91
CA GLU A 182 9.84 3.25 -20.05
C GLU A 182 9.06 3.74 -18.82
N GLU A 183 9.73 4.56 -18.01
CA GLU A 183 9.10 5.20 -16.86
C GLU A 183 8.20 6.32 -17.36
N VAL A 184 7.00 5.94 -17.82
CA VAL A 184 6.03 6.91 -18.33
C VAL A 184 5.29 7.51 -17.14
N ALA A 185 5.68 8.73 -16.77
CA ALA A 185 5.10 9.41 -15.62
C ALA A 185 3.58 9.61 -15.78
N CYS A 186 2.83 9.37 -14.70
CA CYS A 186 1.41 9.71 -14.61
C CYS A 186 1.13 11.20 -14.94
N ALA A 187 2.12 12.08 -14.72
CA ALA A 187 2.02 13.49 -15.04
C ALA A 187 2.01 13.79 -16.55
N THR A 188 2.60 12.92 -17.39
CA THR A 188 2.67 13.13 -18.85
C THR A 188 1.56 12.44 -19.61
N MET A 189 1.09 11.27 -19.17
CA MET A 189 -0.02 10.54 -19.82
C MET A 189 -1.39 10.72 -19.14
N GLY A 190 -1.41 11.30 -17.94
CA GLY A 190 -2.62 11.44 -17.14
C GLY A 190 -3.08 10.12 -16.51
N VAL A 191 -4.03 10.23 -15.58
CA VAL A 191 -4.64 9.09 -14.91
C VAL A 191 -6.08 9.42 -14.54
N PHE A 192 -6.98 8.47 -14.75
CA PHE A 192 -8.38 8.58 -14.38
C PHE A 192 -8.49 8.42 -12.85
N ALA A 193 -9.03 9.45 -12.18
CA ALA A 193 -9.02 9.54 -10.73
C ALA A 193 -9.63 8.31 -10.01
N PRO A 194 -10.78 7.78 -10.46
CA PRO A 194 -11.36 6.59 -9.84
C PRO A 194 -10.47 5.34 -9.97
N THR A 195 -9.66 5.20 -11.01
CA THR A 195 -8.76 4.04 -11.18
C THR A 195 -7.76 3.95 -10.03
N VAL A 196 -7.07 5.05 -9.71
CA VAL A 196 -6.16 5.07 -8.54
C VAL A 196 -6.92 4.90 -7.23
N GLY A 197 -8.14 5.43 -7.14
CA GLY A 197 -9.05 5.24 -6.01
C GLY A 197 -9.35 3.77 -5.74
N ILE A 198 -9.75 3.03 -6.77
CA ILE A 198 -10.07 1.60 -6.73
C ILE A 198 -8.83 0.80 -6.32
N ILE A 199 -7.70 1.01 -7.01
CA ILE A 199 -6.47 0.26 -6.71
C ILE A 199 -5.98 0.54 -5.30
N GLY A 200 -5.97 1.80 -4.84
CA GLY A 200 -5.54 2.13 -3.49
C GLY A 200 -6.47 1.60 -2.39
N ALA A 201 -7.79 1.57 -2.63
CA ALA A 201 -8.73 0.90 -1.72
C ALA A 201 -8.49 -0.62 -1.66
N MET A 202 -8.16 -1.24 -2.81
CA MET A 202 -7.75 -2.64 -2.85
C MET A 202 -6.43 -2.88 -2.14
N GLN A 203 -5.47 -1.95 -2.17
CA GLN A 203 -4.24 -2.07 -1.40
C GLN A 203 -4.53 -2.10 0.11
N ALA A 204 -5.42 -1.24 0.60
CA ALA A 204 -5.86 -1.31 2.00
C ALA A 204 -6.56 -2.64 2.31
N ALA A 205 -7.45 -3.11 1.44
CA ALA A 205 -8.13 -4.39 1.61
C ALA A 205 -7.13 -5.55 1.71
N GLU A 206 -6.15 -5.63 0.79
CA GLU A 206 -5.12 -6.67 0.81
C GLU A 206 -4.22 -6.57 2.06
N ALA A 207 -3.85 -5.37 2.48
CA ALA A 207 -3.08 -5.16 3.70
C ALA A 207 -3.84 -5.64 4.95
N LEU A 208 -5.13 -5.32 5.07
CA LEU A 208 -5.98 -5.82 6.16
C LEU A 208 -6.11 -7.34 6.11
N ARG A 209 -6.26 -7.93 4.92
CA ARG A 209 -6.32 -9.39 4.78
C ARG A 209 -5.02 -10.07 5.18
N VAL A 210 -3.87 -9.46 4.87
CA VAL A 210 -2.54 -9.93 5.30
C VAL A 210 -2.39 -9.86 6.83
N ILE A 211 -2.77 -8.73 7.44
CA ILE A 211 -2.65 -8.51 8.89
C ILE A 211 -3.61 -9.44 9.66
N GLY A 212 -4.86 -9.49 9.22
CA GLY A 212 -5.92 -10.27 9.85
C GLY A 212 -5.79 -11.78 9.59
N ALA A 213 -4.99 -12.19 8.62
CA ALA A 213 -4.95 -13.55 8.06
C ALA A 213 -6.34 -13.99 7.53
N ILE A 214 -6.95 -13.14 6.70
CA ILE A 214 -8.33 -13.29 6.22
C ILE A 214 -8.37 -13.79 4.77
N GLY A 215 -8.84 -15.03 4.60
CA GLY A 215 -8.98 -15.66 3.28
C GLY A 215 -7.66 -15.76 2.51
N THR A 216 -7.74 -15.84 1.18
CA THR A 216 -6.57 -15.95 0.27
C THR A 216 -6.21 -14.61 -0.41
N THR A 217 -5.10 -14.00 0.00
CA THR A 217 -4.56 -12.75 -0.57
C THR A 217 -4.16 -12.91 -2.03
N LEU A 218 -3.76 -11.81 -2.69
CA LEU A 218 -3.20 -11.80 -4.04
C LEU A 218 -1.78 -12.37 -4.12
N ASN A 219 -1.27 -13.03 -3.06
CA ASN A 219 0.00 -13.73 -3.12
C ASN A 219 0.04 -14.73 -4.30
N GLY A 220 1.07 -14.61 -5.15
CA GLY A 220 1.20 -15.40 -6.38
C GLY A 220 0.23 -15.00 -7.50
N ARG A 221 -0.42 -13.83 -7.43
CA ARG A 221 -1.39 -13.35 -8.43
C ARG A 221 -1.21 -11.86 -8.74
N LEU A 222 -1.15 -11.52 -10.03
CA LEU A 222 -1.25 -10.14 -10.51
C LEU A 222 -2.68 -9.91 -10.98
N MET A 223 -3.37 -8.96 -10.35
CA MET A 223 -4.71 -8.55 -10.76
C MET A 223 -4.64 -7.22 -11.49
N MET A 224 -5.29 -7.13 -12.64
CA MET A 224 -5.25 -5.98 -13.54
C MET A 224 -6.67 -5.51 -13.85
N LEU A 225 -6.87 -4.20 -13.80
CA LEU A 225 -8.12 -3.51 -14.10
C LEU A 225 -7.97 -2.72 -15.40
N ASP A 226 -8.82 -2.99 -16.38
CA ASP A 226 -9.18 -2.01 -17.40
C ASP A 226 -10.40 -1.25 -16.88
N SER A 227 -10.21 -0.05 -16.34
CA SER A 227 -11.30 0.75 -15.78
C SER A 227 -12.09 1.52 -16.85
N LEU A 228 -11.64 1.49 -18.11
CA LEU A 228 -12.41 2.03 -19.22
C LEU A 228 -13.55 1.06 -19.57
N ARG A 229 -13.28 -0.25 -19.52
CA ARG A 229 -14.25 -1.32 -19.78
C ARG A 229 -14.84 -1.94 -18.51
N MET A 230 -14.26 -1.64 -17.35
CA MET A 230 -14.57 -2.26 -16.06
C MET A 230 -14.34 -3.78 -16.06
N GLU A 231 -13.24 -4.21 -16.68
CA GLU A 231 -12.86 -5.61 -16.80
C GLU A 231 -11.67 -5.96 -15.92
N TRP A 232 -11.73 -7.12 -15.27
CA TRP A 232 -10.67 -7.65 -14.43
C TRP A 232 -10.00 -8.86 -15.07
N THR A 233 -8.67 -8.81 -15.16
CA THR A 233 -7.85 -9.96 -15.55
C THR A 233 -6.93 -10.34 -14.40
N THR A 234 -6.79 -11.65 -14.14
CA THR A 234 -5.85 -12.16 -13.12
C THR A 234 -4.86 -13.12 -13.75
N MET A 235 -3.58 -12.90 -13.51
CA MET A 235 -2.49 -13.77 -13.94
C MET A 235 -1.82 -14.43 -12.73
N LYS A 236 -1.46 -15.70 -12.85
CA LYS A 236 -0.62 -16.37 -11.85
C LYS A 236 0.82 -15.92 -12.00
N ILE A 237 1.47 -15.66 -10.88
CA ILE A 237 2.90 -15.35 -10.81
C ILE A 237 3.58 -16.50 -10.08
N ALA A 238 4.71 -16.96 -10.61
CA ALA A 238 5.57 -17.93 -9.96
C ALA A 238 6.87 -17.26 -9.49
N ARG A 239 7.41 -17.76 -8.38
CA ARG A 239 8.76 -17.43 -7.94
C ARG A 239 9.75 -17.92 -9.00
N GLN A 240 10.67 -17.04 -9.42
CA GLN A 240 11.74 -17.38 -10.37
C GLN A 240 12.99 -17.85 -9.62
N ALA A 241 13.54 -18.99 -10.01
CA ALA A 241 14.71 -19.58 -9.35
C ALA A 241 15.99 -18.74 -9.51
N ASP A 242 16.11 -18.04 -10.63
CA ASP A 242 17.20 -17.13 -10.99
C ASP A 242 16.94 -15.67 -10.60
N CYS A 243 15.85 -15.38 -9.87
CA CYS A 243 15.56 -14.01 -9.43
C CYS A 243 16.71 -13.46 -8.57
N PRO A 244 17.30 -12.31 -8.92
CA PRO A 244 18.44 -11.75 -8.18
C PRO A 244 18.08 -11.31 -6.75
N VAL A 245 16.78 -11.15 -6.47
CA VAL A 245 16.28 -10.71 -5.15
C VAL A 245 15.87 -11.89 -4.28
N CYS A 246 15.00 -12.77 -4.77
CA CYS A 246 14.46 -13.87 -3.95
C CYS A 246 14.93 -15.26 -4.37
N GLY A 247 15.70 -15.43 -5.45
CA GLY A 247 16.12 -16.74 -5.97
C GLY A 247 17.02 -17.53 -5.02
N GLY A 248 17.96 -16.86 -4.34
CA GLY A 248 18.93 -17.50 -3.43
C GLY A 248 18.44 -17.87 -2.03
N ARG A 249 17.15 -17.71 -1.73
CA ARG A 249 16.57 -18.06 -0.43
C ARG A 249 16.07 -19.51 -0.41
N HIS A 250 16.79 -20.38 0.27
CA HIS A 250 16.36 -21.76 0.57
C HIS A 250 16.07 -21.90 2.06
#